data_AF-A0A110A6Z4-F1
#
_entry.id   AF-A0A110A6Z4-F1
#
_cell.length_a   1.000
_cell.length_b   1.000
_cell.length_c   1.000
_cell.angle_alpha   90.00
_cell.angle_beta   90.00
_cell.angle_gamma   90.00
#
_symmetry.space_group_name_H-M   'P 1'
#
loop_
_entity.id
_entity.type
_entity.pdbx_description
1 polymer ?
#
loop_
_entity_poly.entity_id
_entity_poly.type
_entity_poly.pdbx_seq_one_letter_code
_entity_poly.pdbx_strand_id
1 'polypeptide(L)'
;MASGDKFYLADKETLDEVKGKIGSTADTGGSSTAGSVFGKINYLVSQVSSYLASIYSWVNTLTGKIGNSNDSEGTATTGTVMGKLNYLVTHGSNNLTDVYKYVLGIGNTNDSQGNTTSGSVMGKLNYLISQVSTYLSSIYSSISTVNSKLNSLMNGIFIKSIQRGVSYSANVSIANVNPAKCIVLLNGIYSSSSTEMASPGYRVSFVSEVTGTYLISITSTSLNVNGNGYFSWQVIEFY
;
A
#
# COMPACT_ATOMS: atom_id res chain seq x y z
N MET A 1 -30.73 -52.08 102.28
CA MET A 1 -29.30 -52.38 102.03
C MET A 1 -29.12 -52.38 100.53
N ALA A 2 -28.16 -51.60 100.03
CA ALA A 2 -27.98 -51.35 98.59
C ALA A 2 -27.83 -52.67 97.83
N SER A 3 -28.50 -52.74 96.67
CA SER A 3 -28.33 -53.79 95.66
C SER A 3 -26.83 -53.95 95.40
N GLY A 4 -26.23 -55.01 95.95
CA GLY A 4 -24.80 -55.26 95.86
C GLY A 4 -24.37 -55.27 94.39
N ASP A 5 -23.42 -54.40 94.06
CA ASP A 5 -22.82 -54.38 92.73
C ASP A 5 -22.29 -55.77 92.40
N LYS A 6 -22.81 -56.36 91.32
CA LYS A 6 -22.36 -57.67 90.86
C LYS A 6 -21.02 -57.49 90.15
N PHE A 7 -19.97 -58.01 90.77
CA PHE A 7 -18.63 -58.02 90.20
C PHE A 7 -18.48 -59.23 89.27
N TYR A 8 -18.41 -58.98 87.96
CA TYR A 8 -18.19 -60.01 86.95
C TYR A 8 -16.71 -60.05 86.55
N LEU A 9 -16.06 -61.18 86.82
CA LEU A 9 -14.71 -61.49 86.36
C LEU A 9 -14.79 -62.45 85.18
N ALA A 10 -14.16 -62.11 84.06
CA ALA A 10 -13.93 -63.08 82.98
C ALA A 10 -12.94 -64.14 83.48
N ASP A 11 -13.18 -65.40 83.10
CA ASP A 11 -12.20 -66.46 83.32
C ASP A 11 -10.98 -66.26 82.42
N LYS A 12 -9.86 -66.87 82.81
CA LYS A 12 -8.57 -66.65 82.16
C LYS A 12 -8.61 -67.00 80.67
N GLU A 13 -9.32 -68.06 80.29
CA GLU A 13 -9.40 -68.50 78.89
C GLU A 13 -10.11 -67.46 78.02
N THR A 14 -11.27 -66.96 78.45
CA THR A 14 -11.99 -65.89 77.74
C THR A 14 -11.13 -64.62 77.62
N LEU A 15 -10.42 -64.25 78.69
CA LEU A 15 -9.54 -63.08 78.67
C LEU A 15 -8.36 -63.27 77.69
N ASP A 16 -7.75 -64.45 77.68
CA ASP A 16 -6.64 -64.78 76.79
C ASP A 16 -7.10 -64.84 75.32
N GLU A 17 -8.31 -65.34 75.05
CA GLU A 17 -8.90 -65.35 73.70
C GLU A 17 -9.12 -63.92 73.16
N VAL A 18 -9.72 -63.04 73.96
CA VAL A 18 -9.95 -61.64 73.57
C VAL A 18 -8.60 -60.92 73.38
N LYS A 19 -7.65 -61.10 74.30
CA LYS A 19 -6.30 -60.54 74.15
C LYS A 19 -5.61 -61.00 72.88
N GLY A 20 -5.76 -62.28 72.49
CA GLY A 20 -5.21 -62.82 71.25
C GLY A 20 -5.81 -62.23 69.98
N LYS A 21 -7.03 -61.68 70.05
CA LYS A 21 -7.72 -61.05 68.92
C LYS A 21 -7.42 -59.56 68.77
N ILE A 22 -7.08 -58.87 69.86
CA ILE A 22 -6.72 -57.44 69.82
C ILE A 22 -5.42 -57.25 69.03
N GLY A 23 -5.49 -56.46 67.96
CA GLY A 23 -4.33 -56.18 67.08
C GLY A 23 -3.97 -57.33 66.13
N SER A 24 -4.71 -58.45 66.16
CA SER A 24 -4.51 -59.56 65.22
C SER A 24 -5.19 -59.25 63.89
N THR A 25 -4.40 -59.30 62.81
CA THR A 25 -4.90 -59.17 61.44
C THR A 25 -5.40 -60.49 60.85
N ALA A 26 -5.29 -61.60 61.60
CA ALA A 26 -5.66 -62.93 61.14
C ALA A 26 -7.18 -63.20 61.21
N ASP A 27 -7.94 -62.37 61.93
CA ASP A 27 -9.40 -62.45 61.94
C ASP A 27 -9.96 -61.77 60.68
N THR A 28 -10.09 -62.54 59.60
CA THR A 28 -10.43 -62.05 58.25
C THR A 28 -11.89 -62.31 57.85
N GLY A 29 -12.73 -62.82 58.76
CA GLY A 29 -14.11 -63.20 58.46
C GLY A 29 -15.14 -62.06 58.49
N GLY A 30 -14.71 -60.81 58.63
CA GLY A 30 -15.60 -59.65 58.73
C GLY A 30 -16.03 -59.06 57.39
N SER A 31 -17.23 -58.50 57.37
CA SER A 31 -17.78 -57.71 56.27
C SER A 31 -18.56 -56.49 56.79
N SER A 32 -19.16 -55.72 55.88
CA SER A 32 -20.03 -54.58 56.23
C SER A 32 -21.27 -55.00 57.04
N THR A 33 -21.67 -56.28 56.99
CA THR A 33 -22.91 -56.77 57.63
C THR A 33 -22.65 -57.91 58.62
N ALA A 34 -21.66 -58.78 58.39
CA ALA A 34 -21.44 -60.01 59.15
C ALA A 34 -20.00 -60.12 59.72
N GLY A 35 -19.79 -61.08 60.63
CA GLY A 35 -18.50 -61.39 61.26
C GLY A 35 -18.33 -60.89 62.70
N SER A 36 -17.22 -61.29 63.33
CA SER A 36 -16.82 -60.85 64.68
C SER A 36 -16.52 -59.35 64.70
N VAL A 37 -16.51 -58.72 65.89
CA VAL A 37 -16.12 -57.30 66.02
C VAL A 37 -14.70 -57.07 65.48
N PHE A 38 -13.75 -57.96 65.79
CA PHE A 38 -12.37 -57.86 65.33
C PHE A 38 -12.25 -58.06 63.81
N GLY A 39 -12.98 -59.03 63.26
CA GLY A 39 -13.07 -59.23 61.81
C GLY A 39 -13.65 -58.01 61.09
N LYS A 40 -14.69 -57.36 61.64
CA LYS A 40 -15.27 -56.13 61.07
C LYS A 40 -14.30 -54.95 61.12
N ILE A 41 -13.53 -54.82 62.20
CA ILE A 41 -12.46 -53.82 62.30
C ILE A 41 -11.39 -54.06 61.23
N ASN A 42 -10.91 -55.30 61.09
CA ASN A 42 -9.93 -55.67 60.04
C ASN A 42 -10.47 -55.40 58.63
N TYR A 43 -11.75 -55.70 58.38
CA TYR A 43 -12.41 -55.35 57.13
C TYR A 43 -12.41 -53.84 56.88
N LEU A 44 -12.79 -53.01 57.86
CA LEU A 44 -12.78 -51.55 57.73
C LEU A 44 -11.38 -51.00 57.45
N VAL A 45 -10.35 -51.50 58.15
CA VAL A 45 -8.95 -51.11 57.90
C VAL A 45 -8.52 -51.42 56.46
N SER A 46 -8.91 -52.60 55.94
CA SER A 46 -8.66 -52.98 54.54
C SER A 46 -9.39 -52.07 53.54
N GLN A 47 -10.66 -51.73 53.81
CA GLN A 47 -11.43 -50.82 52.97
C GLN A 47 -10.84 -49.40 52.95
N VAL A 48 -10.48 -48.86 54.12
CA VAL A 48 -9.82 -47.53 54.22
C VAL A 48 -8.51 -47.52 53.45
N SER A 49 -7.69 -48.58 53.57
CA SER A 49 -6.44 -48.70 52.82
C SER A 49 -6.67 -48.70 51.31
N SER A 50 -7.71 -49.40 50.84
CA SER A 50 -8.08 -49.45 49.42
C SER A 50 -8.59 -48.10 48.90
N TYR A 51 -9.37 -47.37 49.69
CA TYR A 51 -9.83 -46.03 49.34
C TYR A 51 -8.67 -45.03 49.29
N LEU A 52 -7.74 -45.07 50.25
CA LEU A 52 -6.55 -44.21 50.23
C LEU A 52 -5.66 -44.48 49.01
N ALA A 53 -5.48 -45.75 48.63
CA ALA A 53 -4.74 -46.10 47.42
C ALA A 53 -5.42 -45.55 46.14
N SER A 54 -6.76 -45.59 46.09
CA SER A 54 -7.54 -45.05 44.98
C SER A 54 -7.42 -43.52 44.89
N ILE A 55 -7.51 -42.82 46.02
CA ILE A 55 -7.32 -41.37 46.10
C ILE A 55 -5.91 -40.99 45.63
N TYR A 56 -4.88 -41.71 46.13
CA TYR A 56 -3.49 -41.48 45.74
C TYR A 56 -3.28 -41.64 44.22
N SER A 57 -3.85 -42.69 43.63
CA SER A 57 -3.80 -42.92 42.18
C SER A 57 -4.46 -41.81 41.37
N TRP A 58 -5.64 -41.34 41.81
CA TRP A 58 -6.36 -40.24 41.17
C TRP A 58 -5.57 -38.92 41.25
N VAL A 59 -5.02 -38.59 42.42
CA VAL A 59 -4.20 -37.38 42.62
C VAL A 59 -2.96 -37.44 41.72
N ASN A 60 -2.23 -38.56 41.69
CA ASN A 60 -1.07 -38.70 40.81
C ASN A 60 -1.42 -38.52 39.33
N THR A 61 -2.56 -39.03 38.89
CA THR A 61 -3.04 -38.82 37.52
C THR A 61 -3.32 -37.35 37.23
N LEU A 62 -3.91 -36.63 38.20
CA LEU A 62 -4.18 -35.20 38.07
C LEU A 62 -2.89 -34.39 38.00
N THR A 63 -1.92 -34.68 38.88
CA THR A 63 -0.61 -34.01 38.90
C THR A 63 0.20 -34.28 37.64
N GLY A 64 0.12 -35.48 37.07
CA GLY A 64 0.77 -35.80 35.79
C GLY A 64 0.19 -35.07 34.57
N LYS A 65 -1.07 -34.60 34.68
CA LYS A 65 -1.77 -33.87 33.62
C LYS A 65 -1.73 -32.35 33.79
N ILE A 66 -1.75 -31.83 35.02
CA ILE A 66 -1.66 -30.40 35.30
C ILE A 66 -0.19 -29.98 35.37
N GLY A 67 0.23 -29.07 34.50
CA GLY A 67 1.60 -28.51 34.51
C GLY A 67 2.63 -29.33 33.73
N ASN A 68 2.21 -30.39 33.04
CA ASN A 68 3.09 -31.11 32.12
C ASN A 68 3.24 -30.31 30.82
N SER A 69 4.37 -29.64 30.66
CA SER A 69 4.70 -28.86 29.45
C SER A 69 4.84 -29.72 28.19
N ASN A 70 4.98 -31.04 28.35
CA ASN A 70 5.11 -31.99 27.25
C ASN A 70 3.77 -32.64 26.85
N ASP A 71 2.66 -32.28 27.50
CA ASP A 71 1.32 -32.66 27.04
C ASP A 71 1.01 -31.89 25.75
N SER A 72 1.29 -32.50 24.61
CA SER A 72 1.21 -31.90 23.27
C SER A 72 0.00 -32.37 22.46
N GLU A 73 -0.91 -33.15 23.04
CA GLU A 73 -2.05 -33.76 22.33
C GLU A 73 -3.25 -32.81 22.18
N GLY A 74 -3.11 -31.56 22.60
CA GLY A 74 -4.16 -30.54 22.46
C GLY A 74 -4.24 -29.96 21.05
N THR A 75 -5.46 -29.88 20.52
CA THR A 75 -5.80 -29.11 19.31
C THR A 75 -6.87 -28.06 19.65
N ALA A 76 -7.29 -27.27 18.66
CA ALA A 76 -8.39 -26.33 18.84
C ALA A 76 -9.70 -27.00 19.32
N THR A 77 -9.92 -28.28 18.98
CA THR A 77 -11.17 -28.99 19.28
C THR A 77 -11.00 -30.18 20.22
N THR A 78 -9.85 -30.85 20.22
CA THR A 78 -9.60 -32.09 20.98
C THR A 78 -8.43 -31.97 21.97
N GLY A 79 -8.28 -32.96 22.86
CA GLY A 79 -7.19 -33.04 23.83
C GLY A 79 -7.53 -32.53 25.23
N THR A 80 -6.58 -32.69 26.16
CA THR A 80 -6.70 -32.28 27.57
C THR A 80 -6.71 -30.75 27.69
N VAL A 81 -7.16 -30.21 28.84
CA VAL A 81 -7.09 -28.77 29.12
C VAL A 81 -5.65 -28.25 29.05
N MET A 82 -4.68 -29.01 29.60
CA MET A 82 -3.27 -28.63 29.58
C MET A 82 -2.68 -28.67 28.16
N GLY A 83 -2.98 -29.71 27.38
CA GLY A 83 -2.58 -29.80 25.98
C GLY A 83 -3.11 -28.64 25.16
N LYS A 84 -4.38 -28.24 25.36
CA LYS A 84 -4.96 -27.06 24.69
C LYS A 84 -4.29 -25.75 25.12
N LEU A 85 -3.93 -25.62 26.40
CA LEU A 85 -3.20 -24.46 26.90
C LEU A 85 -1.79 -24.39 26.29
N ASN A 86 -1.07 -25.51 26.24
CA ASN A 86 0.23 -25.62 25.58
C ASN A 86 0.13 -25.28 24.08
N TYR A 87 -0.92 -25.76 23.40
CA TYR A 87 -1.21 -25.42 22.01
C TYR A 87 -1.40 -23.91 21.85
N LEU A 88 -2.22 -23.26 22.69
CA LEU A 88 -2.45 -21.81 22.64
C LEU A 88 -1.18 -21.00 22.92
N VAL A 89 -0.37 -21.40 23.89
CA VAL A 89 0.89 -20.69 24.20
C VAL A 89 1.88 -20.81 23.04
N THR A 90 2.03 -22.00 22.46
CA THR A 90 2.96 -22.24 21.35
C THR A 90 2.47 -21.64 20.02
N HIS A 91 1.25 -21.96 19.62
CA HIS A 91 0.68 -21.53 18.34
C HIS A 91 0.21 -20.08 18.37
N GLY A 92 -0.30 -19.60 19.50
CA GLY A 92 -0.60 -18.18 19.70
C GLY A 92 0.65 -17.32 19.60
N SER A 93 1.77 -17.75 20.20
CA SER A 93 3.05 -17.03 20.09
C SER A 93 3.61 -17.03 18.66
N ASN A 94 3.48 -18.15 17.92
CA ASN A 94 3.89 -18.21 16.52
C ASN A 94 3.04 -17.28 15.64
N ASN A 95 1.72 -17.30 15.81
CA ASN A 95 0.81 -16.40 15.10
C ASN A 95 1.09 -14.93 15.44
N LEU A 96 1.34 -14.59 16.71
CA LEU A 96 1.72 -13.22 17.09
C LEU A 96 3.07 -12.81 16.50
N THR A 97 4.04 -13.72 16.45
CA THR A 97 5.36 -13.47 15.84
C THR A 97 5.23 -13.19 14.35
N ASP A 98 4.37 -13.92 13.65
CA ASP A 98 4.14 -13.71 12.23
C ASP A 98 3.36 -12.42 11.97
N VAL A 99 2.33 -12.11 12.76
CA VAL A 99 1.67 -10.80 12.75
C VAL A 99 2.68 -9.69 13.03
N TYR A 100 3.55 -9.86 14.02
CA TYR A 100 4.59 -8.89 14.37
C TYR A 100 5.60 -8.67 13.23
N LYS A 101 6.02 -9.73 12.52
CA LYS A 101 6.86 -9.61 11.31
C LYS A 101 6.16 -8.84 10.20
N TYR A 102 4.88 -9.13 9.94
CA TYR A 102 4.10 -8.40 8.94
C TYR A 102 3.95 -6.92 9.31
N VAL A 103 3.62 -6.61 10.58
CA VAL A 103 3.43 -5.24 11.05
C VAL A 103 4.76 -4.47 11.10
N LEU A 104 5.85 -5.05 11.61
CA LEU A 104 7.17 -4.40 11.57
C LEU A 104 7.71 -4.22 10.16
N GLY A 105 7.34 -5.11 9.23
CA GLY A 105 7.65 -4.93 7.82
C GLY A 105 7.03 -3.65 7.24
N ILE A 106 5.90 -3.20 7.79
CA ILE A 106 5.28 -1.91 7.49
C ILE A 106 6.06 -0.81 8.24
N GLY A 107 7.18 -0.38 7.68
CA GLY A 107 7.99 0.70 8.28
C GLY A 107 9.48 0.59 7.99
N ASN A 108 9.95 -0.59 7.56
CA ASN A 108 11.36 -0.80 7.24
C ASN A 108 11.72 -0.19 5.88
N THR A 109 12.19 1.05 5.89
CA THR A 109 12.58 1.80 4.68
C THR A 109 13.75 1.18 3.93
N ASN A 110 14.49 0.23 4.53
CA ASN A 110 15.64 -0.43 3.91
C ASN A 110 15.24 -1.69 3.11
N ASP A 111 13.96 -2.04 3.07
CA ASP A 111 13.49 -3.15 2.24
C ASP A 111 13.45 -2.72 0.76
N SER A 112 14.48 -3.10 0.01
CA SER A 112 14.65 -2.78 -1.41
C SER A 112 14.29 -3.94 -2.34
N GLN A 113 13.74 -5.05 -1.83
CA GLN A 113 13.53 -6.28 -2.62
C GLN A 113 12.11 -6.40 -3.21
N GLY A 114 11.29 -5.35 -3.13
CA GLY A 114 9.94 -5.35 -3.70
C GLY A 114 9.88 -4.94 -5.18
N ASN A 115 8.84 -5.39 -5.86
CA ASN A 115 8.42 -4.93 -7.18
C ASN A 115 6.88 -4.78 -7.19
N THR A 116 6.25 -4.52 -8.35
CA THR A 116 4.78 -4.34 -8.41
C THR A 116 3.97 -5.55 -7.92
N THR A 117 4.55 -6.74 -7.98
CA THR A 117 3.84 -8.02 -7.83
C THR A 117 4.32 -8.80 -6.60
N SER A 118 5.59 -8.69 -6.24
CA SER A 118 6.26 -9.46 -5.19
C SER A 118 6.99 -8.55 -4.18
N GLY A 119 7.29 -9.09 -3.00
CA GLY A 119 7.95 -8.38 -1.89
C GLY A 119 7.00 -7.90 -0.80
N SER A 120 7.56 -7.42 0.30
CA SER A 120 6.79 -6.86 1.42
C SER A 120 6.03 -5.59 1.00
N VAL A 121 5.03 -5.19 1.77
CA VAL A 121 4.28 -3.93 1.53
C VAL A 121 5.23 -2.74 1.39
N MET A 122 6.24 -2.63 2.26
CA MET A 122 7.20 -1.53 2.22
C MET A 122 8.15 -1.64 1.03
N GLY A 123 8.60 -2.84 0.67
CA GLY A 123 9.38 -3.07 -0.55
C GLY A 123 8.64 -2.64 -1.81
N LYS A 124 7.34 -2.93 -1.92
CA LYS A 124 6.50 -2.48 -3.03
C LYS A 124 6.33 -0.96 -3.04
N LEU A 125 6.16 -0.34 -1.87
CA LEU A 125 6.05 1.11 -1.73
C LEU A 125 7.35 1.81 -2.15
N ASN A 126 8.51 1.33 -1.69
CA ASN A 126 9.83 1.83 -2.06
C ASN A 126 10.06 1.73 -3.58
N TYR A 127 9.67 0.61 -4.19
CA TYR A 127 9.72 0.45 -5.64
C TYR A 127 8.88 1.50 -6.37
N LEU A 128 7.62 1.70 -5.96
CA LEU A 128 6.74 2.71 -6.57
C LEU A 128 7.29 4.14 -6.42
N ILE A 129 7.82 4.49 -5.25
CA ILE A 129 8.47 5.79 -5.01
C ILE A 129 9.66 5.99 -5.98
N SER A 130 10.48 4.96 -6.18
CA SER A 130 11.59 5.00 -7.13
C SER A 130 11.10 5.21 -8.58
N GLN A 131 10.05 4.49 -9.01
CA GLN A 131 9.48 4.66 -10.34
C GLN A 131 8.93 6.08 -10.55
N VAL A 132 8.20 6.63 -9.57
CA VAL A 132 7.68 8.00 -9.61
C VAL A 132 8.83 9.02 -9.72
N SER A 133 9.91 8.84 -8.96
CA SER A 133 11.09 9.71 -9.02
C SER A 133 11.75 9.72 -10.41
N THR A 134 11.88 8.55 -11.03
CA THR A 134 12.41 8.41 -12.40
C THR A 134 11.51 9.09 -13.44
N TYR A 135 10.19 8.92 -13.34
CA TYR A 135 9.25 9.61 -14.23
C TYR A 135 9.30 11.12 -14.07
N LEU A 136 9.31 11.63 -12.84
CA LEU A 136 9.43 13.07 -12.57
C LEU A 136 10.73 13.63 -13.16
N SER A 137 11.85 12.94 -12.98
CA SER A 137 13.14 13.34 -13.56
C SER A 137 13.10 13.44 -15.09
N SER A 138 12.38 12.52 -15.74
CA SER A 138 12.22 12.50 -17.20
C SER A 138 11.34 13.65 -17.71
N ILE A 139 10.28 13.98 -16.97
CA ILE A 139 9.42 15.14 -17.24
C ILE A 139 10.22 16.44 -17.11
N TYR A 140 11.00 16.60 -16.02
CA TYR A 140 11.85 17.78 -15.84
C TYR A 140 12.83 17.98 -16.99
N SER A 141 13.50 16.91 -17.43
CA SER A 141 14.41 16.96 -18.59
C SER A 141 13.69 17.37 -19.89
N SER A 142 12.49 16.85 -20.11
CA SER A 142 11.67 17.18 -21.29
C SER A 142 11.24 18.65 -21.28
N ILE A 143 10.79 19.17 -20.15
CA ILE A 143 10.42 20.59 -19.99
C ILE A 143 11.63 21.49 -20.22
N SER A 144 12.79 21.15 -19.64
CA SER A 144 14.03 21.89 -19.86
C SER A 144 14.40 21.97 -21.34
N THR A 145 14.25 20.87 -22.07
CA THR A 145 14.48 20.80 -23.52
C THR A 145 13.49 21.70 -24.28
N VAL A 146 12.21 21.65 -23.93
CA VAL A 146 11.18 22.52 -24.55
C VAL A 146 11.50 23.99 -24.31
N ASN A 147 11.83 24.37 -23.08
CA ASN A 147 12.19 25.75 -22.74
C ASN A 147 13.41 26.22 -23.53
N SER A 148 14.42 25.37 -23.70
CA SER A 148 15.61 25.69 -24.48
C SER A 148 15.27 25.91 -25.97
N LYS A 149 14.40 25.08 -26.54
CA LYS A 149 13.92 25.23 -27.93
C LYS A 149 13.06 26.47 -28.10
N LEU A 150 12.18 26.76 -27.15
CA LEU A 150 11.35 27.96 -27.15
C LEU A 150 12.21 29.22 -27.08
N ASN A 151 13.19 29.26 -26.18
CA ASN A 151 14.14 30.38 -26.09
C ASN A 151 14.93 30.55 -27.39
N SER A 152 15.37 29.45 -28.01
CA SER A 152 16.05 29.50 -29.30
C SER A 152 15.15 30.04 -30.41
N LEU A 153 13.87 29.65 -30.43
CA LEU A 153 12.89 30.18 -31.38
C LEU A 153 12.62 31.66 -31.13
N MET A 154 12.43 32.07 -29.88
CA MET A 154 12.21 33.47 -29.51
C MET A 154 13.42 34.34 -29.87
N ASN A 155 14.63 33.84 -29.66
CA ASN A 155 15.86 34.52 -30.08
C ASN A 155 16.09 34.47 -31.60
N GLY A 156 15.49 33.49 -32.30
CA GLY A 156 15.58 33.32 -33.74
C GLY A 156 14.46 33.98 -34.53
N ILE A 157 13.40 34.49 -33.89
CA ILE A 157 12.40 35.32 -34.55
C ILE A 157 13.02 36.71 -34.76
N PHE A 158 13.60 36.89 -35.94
CA PHE A 158 14.14 38.19 -36.36
C PHE A 158 13.05 39.16 -36.80
N ILE A 159 11.77 38.79 -36.82
CA ILE A 159 10.69 39.66 -37.28
C ILE A 159 10.20 40.55 -36.13
N LYS A 160 10.36 41.85 -36.29
CA LYS A 160 9.91 42.88 -35.36
C LYS A 160 8.44 43.25 -35.59
N SER A 161 8.01 43.40 -36.84
CA SER A 161 6.62 43.73 -37.16
C SER A 161 6.21 43.21 -38.55
N ILE A 162 4.93 42.89 -38.72
CA ILE A 162 4.34 42.62 -40.04
C ILE A 162 3.11 43.49 -40.21
N GLN A 163 3.13 44.35 -41.22
CA GLN A 163 2.00 45.18 -41.63
C GLN A 163 1.52 44.70 -42.99
N ARG A 164 0.22 44.65 -43.23
CA ARG A 164 -0.35 44.18 -44.50
C ARG A 164 -1.68 44.83 -44.81
N GLY A 165 -2.03 44.90 -46.08
CA GLY A 165 -3.32 45.42 -46.52
C GLY A 165 -3.52 45.33 -48.02
N VAL A 166 -4.63 45.91 -48.47
CA VAL A 166 -4.93 46.14 -49.89
C VAL A 166 -5.03 47.64 -50.10
N SER A 167 -4.50 48.15 -51.22
CA SER A 167 -4.58 49.55 -51.58
C SER A 167 -5.05 49.72 -53.02
N TYR A 168 -5.87 50.75 -53.21
CA TYR A 168 -6.28 51.29 -54.51
C TYR A 168 -5.50 52.57 -54.85
N SER A 169 -4.66 53.03 -53.93
CA SER A 169 -3.79 54.20 -54.07
C SER A 169 -2.33 53.77 -54.21
N ALA A 170 -1.55 54.54 -54.98
CA ALA A 170 -0.11 54.35 -55.09
C ALA A 170 0.63 54.63 -53.76
N ASN A 171 0.07 55.47 -52.90
CA ASN A 171 0.68 55.75 -51.60
C ASN A 171 -0.03 54.96 -50.51
N VAL A 172 0.73 54.12 -49.81
CA VAL A 172 0.24 53.33 -48.67
C VAL A 172 0.82 53.92 -47.40
N SER A 173 -0.05 54.36 -46.50
CA SER A 173 0.35 54.75 -45.14
C SER A 173 0.62 53.49 -44.32
N ILE A 174 1.79 53.43 -43.69
CA ILE A 174 2.19 52.33 -42.81
C ILE A 174 2.55 52.90 -41.43
N ALA A 175 2.44 52.09 -40.39
CA ALA A 175 3.01 52.42 -39.09
C ALA A 175 4.54 52.48 -39.18
N ASN A 176 5.17 53.20 -38.24
CA ASN A 176 6.60 53.50 -38.31
C ASN A 176 7.47 52.22 -38.35
N VAL A 177 8.33 52.08 -39.36
CA VAL A 177 9.28 50.98 -39.54
C VAL A 177 10.70 51.50 -39.77
N ASN A 178 11.73 50.67 -39.60
CA ASN A 178 13.07 50.95 -40.13
C ASN A 178 13.21 50.46 -41.58
N PRO A 179 13.25 51.34 -42.59
CA PRO A 179 13.30 50.93 -43.99
C PRO A 179 14.48 50.02 -44.34
N ALA A 180 15.64 50.21 -43.69
CA ALA A 180 16.84 49.41 -43.93
C ALA A 180 16.74 47.97 -43.42
N LYS A 181 15.70 47.67 -42.62
CA LYS A 181 15.44 46.35 -42.04
C LYS A 181 14.09 45.78 -42.50
N CYS A 182 13.54 46.28 -43.60
CA CYS A 182 12.26 45.82 -44.11
C CYS A 182 12.38 45.03 -45.40
N ILE A 183 11.57 43.99 -45.52
CA ILE A 183 11.20 43.39 -46.81
C ILE A 183 9.77 43.82 -47.12
N VAL A 184 9.56 44.28 -48.34
CA VAL A 184 8.23 44.64 -48.84
C VAL A 184 7.84 43.66 -49.93
N LEU A 185 6.65 43.07 -49.77
CA LEU A 185 6.03 42.18 -50.73
C LEU A 185 4.84 42.90 -51.34
N LEU A 186 4.79 42.95 -52.68
CA LEU A 186 3.69 43.50 -53.44
C LEU A 186 3.09 42.40 -54.31
N ASN A 187 1.77 42.29 -54.32
CA ASN A 187 1.06 41.41 -55.22
C ASN A 187 -0.16 42.14 -55.80
N GLY A 188 -0.05 42.52 -57.07
CA GLY A 188 -1.05 43.26 -57.82
C GLY A 188 -1.91 42.34 -58.68
N ILE A 189 -3.23 42.56 -58.67
CA ILE A 189 -4.16 41.90 -59.59
C ILE A 189 -4.89 43.00 -60.35
N TYR A 190 -4.82 42.97 -61.68
CA TYR A 190 -5.60 43.86 -62.52
C TYR A 190 -6.92 43.17 -62.88
N SER A 191 -8.06 43.68 -62.39
CA SER A 191 -9.38 43.27 -62.90
C SER A 191 -9.85 44.31 -63.92
N SER A 192 -9.72 44.02 -65.21
CA SER A 192 -10.42 44.80 -66.23
C SER A 192 -11.90 44.41 -66.25
N SER A 193 -12.80 45.37 -66.08
CA SER A 193 -14.25 45.18 -66.29
C SER A 193 -14.64 45.18 -67.78
N SER A 194 -13.69 44.97 -68.70
CA SER A 194 -13.97 44.77 -70.12
C SER A 194 -14.06 43.26 -70.39
N THR A 195 -15.10 42.85 -71.12
CA THR A 195 -15.33 41.50 -71.65
C THR A 195 -14.23 40.98 -72.61
N GLU A 196 -13.14 41.71 -72.76
CA GLU A 196 -11.95 41.25 -73.45
C GLU A 196 -10.89 40.96 -72.40
N MET A 197 -10.50 39.68 -72.32
CA MET A 197 -9.32 39.25 -71.60
C MET A 197 -8.11 39.96 -72.21
N ALA A 198 -7.82 41.16 -71.73
CA ALA A 198 -6.57 41.82 -72.00
C ALA A 198 -5.47 40.86 -71.54
N SER A 199 -4.64 40.49 -72.51
CA SER A 199 -3.42 39.67 -72.41
C SER A 199 -2.78 39.73 -71.00
N PRO A 200 -2.28 38.60 -70.46
CA PRO A 200 -1.59 38.56 -69.16
C PRO A 200 -0.25 39.30 -69.24
N GLY A 201 -0.32 40.62 -69.43
CA GLY A 201 0.79 41.53 -69.27
C GLY A 201 1.05 41.66 -67.78
N TYR A 202 1.93 40.81 -67.27
CA TYR A 202 2.49 40.89 -65.92
C TYR A 202 3.06 42.29 -65.70
N ARG A 203 2.25 43.23 -65.19
CA ARG A 203 2.74 44.54 -64.76
C ARG A 203 3.29 44.39 -63.36
N VAL A 204 4.62 44.28 -63.29
CA VAL A 204 5.36 44.17 -62.03
C VAL A 204 5.27 45.51 -61.30
N SER A 205 4.74 45.49 -60.07
CA SER A 205 4.79 46.65 -59.18
C SER A 205 6.12 46.61 -58.44
N PHE A 206 6.88 47.71 -58.53
CA PHE A 206 8.15 47.87 -57.83
C PHE A 206 7.97 48.86 -56.68
N VAL A 207 8.62 48.56 -55.56
CA VAL A 207 8.75 49.49 -54.43
C VAL A 207 9.77 50.54 -54.85
N SER A 208 9.37 51.81 -54.89
CA SER A 208 10.29 52.90 -55.22
C SER A 208 11.02 53.39 -53.98
N GLU A 209 10.34 53.43 -52.84
CA GLU A 209 10.94 53.81 -51.55
C GLU A 209 10.09 53.31 -50.38
N VAL A 210 10.74 52.99 -49.27
CA VAL A 210 10.10 52.86 -47.96
C VAL A 210 10.64 53.99 -47.10
N THR A 211 9.78 54.90 -46.68
CA THR A 211 10.10 55.91 -45.67
C THR A 211 9.60 55.39 -44.33
N GLY A 212 10.12 55.92 -43.22
CA GLY A 212 9.75 55.45 -41.88
C GLY A 212 8.24 55.27 -41.68
N THR A 213 7.40 56.12 -42.27
CA THR A 213 5.93 56.12 -42.11
C THR A 213 5.13 55.86 -43.40
N TYR A 214 5.78 55.71 -44.56
CA TYR A 214 5.08 55.49 -45.83
C TYR A 214 5.78 54.46 -46.68
N LEU A 215 4.97 53.59 -47.28
CA LEU A 215 5.40 52.75 -48.40
C LEU A 215 5.03 53.50 -49.68
N ILE A 216 6.05 53.93 -50.42
CA ILE A 216 5.88 54.55 -51.72
C ILE A 216 5.98 53.43 -52.75
N SER A 217 4.82 52.98 -53.24
CA SER A 217 4.74 51.96 -54.28
C SER A 217 4.04 52.55 -55.49
N ILE A 218 4.82 52.79 -56.54
CA ILE A 218 4.51 52.52 -57.96
C ILE A 218 5.33 53.52 -58.78
N THR A 219 6.44 53.03 -59.33
CA THR A 219 6.93 53.52 -60.63
C THR A 219 6.70 52.41 -61.62
N SER A 220 5.46 52.24 -62.08
CA SER A 220 5.23 51.44 -63.27
C SER A 220 5.31 52.37 -64.47
N THR A 221 5.86 51.87 -65.56
CA THR A 221 5.84 52.57 -66.84
C THR A 221 4.43 52.62 -67.45
N SER A 222 3.37 52.16 -66.74
CA SER A 222 1.95 52.25 -67.16
C SER A 222 0.96 51.60 -66.16
N LEU A 223 0.87 52.08 -64.92
CA LEU A 223 -0.34 51.94 -64.09
C LEU A 223 -1.10 53.24 -64.23
N ASN A 224 -2.17 53.20 -65.02
CA ASN A 224 -3.17 54.23 -64.93
C ASN A 224 -3.98 53.95 -63.65
N VAL A 225 -3.52 54.49 -62.52
CA VAL A 225 -4.21 54.41 -61.20
C VAL A 225 -5.58 55.10 -61.20
N ASN A 226 -6.00 55.68 -62.32
CA ASN A 226 -7.37 56.18 -62.52
C ASN A 226 -8.38 55.09 -62.94
N GLY A 227 -7.96 53.81 -63.01
CA GLY A 227 -8.85 52.65 -63.21
C GLY A 227 -8.88 51.74 -61.97
N ASN A 228 -9.94 50.92 -61.82
CA ASN A 228 -10.30 50.05 -60.69
C ASN A 228 -9.28 48.94 -60.27
N GLY A 229 -7.97 49.15 -60.43
CA GLY A 229 -6.95 48.21 -60.00
C GLY A 229 -6.62 48.32 -58.51
N TYR A 230 -6.31 47.20 -57.86
CA TYR A 230 -5.81 47.15 -56.49
C TYR A 230 -4.58 46.26 -56.38
N PHE A 231 -3.79 46.48 -55.33
CA PHE A 231 -2.71 45.58 -54.96
C PHE A 231 -2.76 45.27 -53.48
N SER A 232 -2.37 44.04 -53.14
CA SER A 232 -2.05 43.66 -51.78
C SER A 232 -0.58 43.96 -51.49
N TRP A 233 -0.32 44.37 -50.26
CA TRP A 233 1.01 44.73 -49.78
C TRP A 233 1.26 44.08 -48.42
N GLN A 234 2.53 43.75 -48.16
CA GLN A 234 2.99 43.32 -46.86
C GLN A 234 4.39 43.89 -46.59
N VAL A 235 4.58 44.53 -45.44
CA VAL A 235 5.88 44.99 -44.93
C VAL A 235 6.26 44.10 -43.76
N ILE A 236 7.41 43.43 -43.86
CA ILE A 236 8.00 42.62 -42.80
C ILE A 236 9.24 43.37 -42.32
N GLU A 237 9.20 43.91 -41.10
CA GLU A 237 10.35 44.53 -40.44
C GLU A 237 11.10 43.50 -39.62
N PHE A 238 12.42 43.51 -39.69
CA PHE A 238 13.31 42.68 -38.88
C PHE A 238 13.98 43.50 -37.75
N TYR A 239 14.34 42.84 -36.64
CA TYR A 239 15.00 43.44 -35.48
C TYR A 239 16.35 44.09 -35.79
#